data_AF-A0A1G6C6L4-F1
#
_entry.id   AF-A0A1G6C6L4-F1
#
_cell.length_a   1.000
_cell.length_b   1.000
_cell.length_c   1.000
_cell.angle_alpha   90.00
_cell.angle_beta   90.00
_cell.angle_gamma   90.00
#
_symmetry.space_group_name_H-M   'P 1'
#
loop_
_entity.id
_entity.type
_entity.pdbx_description
1 polymer ?
#
loop_
_entity_poly.entity_id
_entity_poly.type
_entity_poly.pdbx_seq_one_letter_code
_entity_poly.pdbx_strand_id
1 'polypeptide(L)'
;MDPQLKQRLTQQIERLEHQLQQLNINADAFAGWFDPQLFNQDVDHPQDYIHELRRNLRRLEQATTSQRSQWLSEHLAHQLRSLHQAINWFQQEQRPRP
;
A
#
# COMPACT_ATOMS: atom_id res chain seq x y z
N MET A 1 -12.53 12.82 9.29
CA MET A 1 -11.08 12.53 9.24
C MET A 1 -10.32 13.84 9.27
N ASP A 2 -9.17 13.88 9.94
CA ASP A 2 -8.31 15.07 9.95
C ASP A 2 -7.76 15.37 8.53
N PRO A 3 -7.92 16.61 8.00
CA PRO A 3 -7.47 16.96 6.65
C PRO A 3 -5.94 16.83 6.44
N GLN A 4 -5.13 17.08 7.46
CA GLN A 4 -3.67 16.95 7.36
C GLN A 4 -3.27 15.48 7.32
N LEU A 5 -3.91 14.64 8.12
CA LEU A 5 -3.71 13.19 8.08
C LEU A 5 -4.05 12.62 6.70
N LYS A 6 -5.18 13.06 6.13
CA LYS A 6 -5.57 12.70 4.76
C LYS A 6 -4.48 13.02 3.76
N GLN A 7 -4.02 14.26 3.75
CA GLN A 7 -3.02 14.73 2.80
C GLN A 7 -1.72 13.94 2.93
N ARG A 8 -1.28 13.65 4.16
CA ARG A 8 -0.09 12.83 4.43
C ARG A 8 -0.24 11.41 3.87
N LEU A 9 -1.37 10.76 4.11
CA LEU A 9 -1.62 9.40 3.61
C LEU A 9 -1.69 9.37 2.08
N THR A 10 -2.36 10.34 1.47
CA THR A 10 -2.40 10.49 0.00
C THR A 10 -1.00 10.64 -0.59
N GLN A 11 -0.20 11.58 -0.07
CA GLN A 11 1.17 11.80 -0.53
C GLN A 11 2.05 10.55 -0.37
N GLN A 12 1.86 9.80 0.72
CA GLN A 12 2.61 8.57 0.95
C GLN A 12 2.22 7.47 -0.04
N ILE A 13 0.93 7.32 -0.35
CA ILE A 13 0.46 6.37 -1.37
C ILE A 13 1.00 6.75 -2.76
N GLU A 14 0.95 8.02 -3.13
CA GLU A 14 1.49 8.54 -4.40
C GLU A 14 3.00 8.27 -4.52
N ARG A 15 3.75 8.48 -3.44
CA ARG A 15 5.18 8.16 -3.41
C ARG A 15 5.44 6.67 -3.64
N LEU A 16 4.69 5.79 -2.97
CA LEU A 16 4.84 4.34 -3.13
C LEU A 16 4.46 3.91 -4.55
N GLU A 17 3.41 4.47 -5.13
CA GLU A 17 3.00 4.24 -6.52
C GLU A 17 4.11 4.60 -7.51
N HIS A 18 4.72 5.78 -7.37
CA HIS A 18 5.84 6.18 -8.21
C HIS A 18 7.06 5.25 -8.07
N GLN A 19 7.41 4.85 -6.84
CA GLN A 19 8.52 3.92 -6.61
C GLN A 19 8.25 2.55 -7.23
N LEU A 20 7.02 2.06 -7.10
CA LEU A 20 6.58 0.78 -7.64
C LEU A 20 6.58 0.78 -9.18
N GLN A 21 6.18 1.88 -9.82
CA GLN A 21 6.26 2.06 -11.27
C GLN A 21 7.70 2.04 -11.79
N GLN A 22 8.65 2.60 -11.04
CA GLN A 22 10.06 2.63 -11.44
C GLN A 22 10.73 1.24 -11.37
N LEU A 23 10.26 0.38 -10.47
CA LEU A 23 10.86 -0.93 -10.26
C LEU A 23 10.49 -1.96 -11.34
N ASN A 24 9.51 -1.67 -12.20
CA ASN A 24 9.05 -2.58 -13.27
C ASN A 24 8.91 -4.04 -12.78
N ILE A 25 8.30 -4.21 -11.60
CA ILE A 25 8.23 -5.51 -10.93
C ILE A 25 7.25 -6.42 -11.68
N ASN A 26 7.66 -7.66 -11.96
CA ASN A 26 6.75 -8.66 -12.48
C ASN A 26 5.70 -9.03 -11.41
N ALA A 27 4.44 -9.10 -11.81
CA ALA A 27 3.32 -9.58 -11.01
C ALA A 27 3.64 -10.87 -10.24
N ASP A 28 4.25 -11.85 -10.89
CA ASP A 28 4.56 -13.15 -10.28
C ASP A 28 5.58 -13.05 -9.14
N ALA A 29 6.50 -12.09 -9.22
CA ALA A 29 7.50 -11.86 -8.17
C ALA A 29 6.90 -11.12 -6.97
N PHE A 30 5.78 -10.42 -7.19
CA PHE A 30 5.09 -9.63 -6.17
C PHE A 30 3.93 -10.39 -5.52
N ALA A 31 3.34 -11.35 -6.24
CA ALA A 31 2.31 -12.25 -5.74
C ALA A 31 2.91 -13.15 -4.63
N GLY A 32 2.38 -13.05 -3.41
CA GLY A 32 2.85 -13.81 -2.25
C GLY A 32 3.77 -13.05 -1.29
N TRP A 33 4.14 -11.80 -1.59
CA TRP A 33 4.85 -10.94 -0.63
C TRP A 33 3.98 -10.46 0.54
N PHE A 34 2.66 -10.51 0.36
CA PHE A 34 1.71 -9.91 1.29
C PHE A 34 0.82 -10.96 1.95
N ASP A 35 0.55 -10.74 3.24
CA ASP A 35 -0.42 -11.52 3.99
C ASP A 35 -1.82 -11.32 3.39
N PRO A 36 -2.57 -12.42 3.08
CA PRO A 36 -3.95 -12.32 2.60
C PRO A 36 -4.93 -11.62 3.54
N GLN A 37 -4.57 -11.47 4.82
CA GLN A 37 -5.35 -10.68 5.78
C GLN A 37 -5.14 -9.17 5.58
N LEU A 38 -4.06 -8.77 4.92
CA LEU A 38 -3.71 -7.37 4.67
C LEU A 38 -4.13 -6.91 3.28
N PHE A 39 -4.05 -7.76 2.26
CA PHE A 39 -4.48 -7.42 0.90
C PHE A 39 -5.36 -8.52 0.33
N ASN A 40 -6.32 -8.13 -0.52
CA ASN A 40 -7.13 -9.11 -1.24
C ASN A 40 -6.25 -10.05 -2.08
N GLN A 41 -6.71 -11.30 -2.27
CA GLN A 41 -6.00 -12.30 -3.06
C GLN A 41 -6.17 -12.11 -4.57
N ASP A 42 -7.19 -11.37 -5.01
CA ASP A 42 -7.47 -11.07 -6.43
C ASP A 42 -6.60 -9.93 -6.98
N VAL A 43 -5.38 -9.79 -6.47
CA VAL A 43 -4.46 -8.70 -6.80
C VAL A 43 -3.42 -9.24 -7.76
N ASP A 44 -3.70 -9.07 -9.05
CA ASP A 44 -2.92 -9.65 -10.15
C ASP A 44 -1.71 -8.79 -10.52
N HIS A 45 -1.74 -7.48 -10.22
CA HIS A 45 -0.67 -6.57 -10.56
C HIS A 45 -0.18 -5.76 -9.36
N PRO A 46 1.11 -5.35 -9.34
CA PRO A 46 1.64 -4.46 -8.30
C PRO A 46 0.81 -3.18 -8.09
N GLN A 47 0.16 -2.67 -9.15
CA GLN A 47 -0.72 -1.50 -9.10
C GLN A 47 -2.02 -1.74 -8.31
N ASP A 48 -2.51 -2.97 -8.26
CA ASP A 48 -3.76 -3.30 -7.58
C ASP A 48 -3.65 -3.09 -6.05
N TYR A 49 -2.45 -3.29 -5.48
CA TYR A 49 -2.14 -2.94 -4.09
C TYR A 49 -2.30 -1.43 -3.81
N ILE A 50 -1.91 -0.57 -4.76
CA ILE A 50 -2.11 0.89 -4.68
C ILE A 50 -3.59 1.24 -4.79
N HIS A 51 -4.32 0.59 -5.70
CA HIS A 51 -5.76 0.78 -5.84
C HIS A 51 -6.52 0.40 -4.57
N GLU A 52 -6.11 -0.67 -3.90
CA GLU A 52 -6.66 -1.10 -2.62
C GLU A 52 -6.39 -0.08 -1.49
N LEU A 53 -5.16 0.42 -1.37
CA LEU A 53 -4.82 1.49 -0.42
C LEU A 53 -5.69 2.73 -0.62
N ARG A 54 -5.85 3.19 -1.87
CA ARG A 54 -6.72 4.33 -2.21
C ARG A 54 -8.18 4.04 -1.87
N ARG A 55 -8.66 2.81 -2.10
CA ARG A 55 -10.02 2.38 -1.76
C ARG A 55 -10.24 2.40 -0.25
N ASN A 56 -9.30 1.89 0.53
CA ASN A 56 -9.37 1.85 1.99
C ASN A 56 -9.26 3.27 2.59
N LEU A 57 -8.45 4.15 2.01
CA LEU A 57 -8.41 5.58 2.40
C LEU A 57 -9.76 6.27 2.17
N ARG A 58 -10.40 6.07 1.01
CA ARG A 58 -11.75 6.60 0.76
C ARG A 58 -12.78 6.04 1.75
N ARG A 59 -12.68 4.75 2.09
CA ARG A 59 -13.56 4.13 3.10
C ARG A 59 -13.33 4.72 4.49
N LEU A 60 -12.09 5.07 4.84
CA LEU A 60 -11.76 5.71 6.11
C LEU A 60 -12.34 7.12 6.18
N GLU A 61 -12.30 7.87 5.07
CA GLU A 61 -12.92 9.19 4.97
C GLU A 61 -14.44 9.15 5.18
N GLN A 62 -15.08 8.09 4.71
CA GLN A 62 -16.53 7.89 4.79
C GLN A 62 -16.96 7.13 6.05
N ALA A 63 -16.03 6.71 6.91
CA ALA A 63 -16.35 5.94 8.09
C ALA A 63 -17.10 6.80 9.12
N THR A 64 -18.32 6.38 9.47
CA THR A 64 -19.22 7.10 10.38
C THR A 64 -19.11 6.64 11.83
N THR A 65 -18.45 5.51 12.09
CA THR A 65 -18.32 4.91 13.43
C THR A 65 -16.85 4.85 13.85
N SER A 66 -16.56 5.15 15.12
CA SER A 66 -15.19 5.13 15.67
C SER A 66 -14.49 3.78 15.50
N GLN A 67 -15.20 2.67 15.72
CA GLN A 67 -14.64 1.32 15.56
C GLN A 67 -14.16 1.06 14.13
N ARG A 68 -14.99 1.38 13.14
CA ARG A 68 -14.63 1.23 11.72
C ARG A 68 -13.47 2.13 11.31
N SER A 69 -13.45 3.37 11.80
CA SER A 69 -12.36 4.31 11.53
C SER A 69 -11.04 3.81 12.13
N GLN A 70 -11.07 3.29 13.35
CA GLN A 70 -9.90 2.73 14.01
C GLN A 70 -9.37 1.51 13.24
N TRP A 71 -10.25 0.55 12.95
CA TRP A 71 -9.87 -0.65 12.19
C TRP A 71 -9.29 -0.29 10.81
N LEU A 72 -9.92 0.62 10.05
CA LEU A 72 -9.41 1.06 8.75
C LEU A 72 -8.06 1.79 8.87
N SER A 73 -7.84 2.54 9.96
CA SER A 73 -6.58 3.25 10.18
C SER A 73 -5.44 2.29 10.49
N GLU A 74 -5.67 1.32 11.38
CA GLU A 74 -4.72 0.26 11.70
C GLU A 74 -4.42 -0.58 10.46
N HIS A 75 -5.45 -1.01 9.74
CA HIS A 75 -5.32 -1.79 8.52
C HIS A 75 -4.54 -1.05 7.44
N LEU A 76 -4.85 0.23 7.17
CA LEU A 76 -4.06 1.06 6.24
C LEU A 76 -2.61 1.21 6.68
N ALA A 77 -2.34 1.39 7.98
CA ALA A 77 -0.97 1.48 8.49
C ALA A 77 -0.18 0.18 8.25
N HIS A 78 -0.81 -0.98 8.45
CA HIS A 78 -0.21 -2.27 8.14
C HIS A 78 0.04 -2.43 6.63
N GLN A 79 -0.94 -2.12 5.78
CA GLN A 79 -0.79 -2.18 4.32
C GLN A 79 0.34 -1.28 3.81
N LEU A 80 0.41 -0.02 4.28
CA LEU A 80 1.45 0.94 3.92
C LEU A 80 2.84 0.46 4.35
N ARG A 81 2.95 -0.08 5.57
CA ARG A 81 4.21 -0.61 6.08
C ARG A 81 4.70 -1.79 5.24
N SER A 82 3.83 -2.75 4.98
CA SER A 82 4.17 -3.95 4.20
C SER A 82 4.57 -3.57 2.76
N LEU A 83 3.82 -2.68 2.10
CA LEU A 83 4.15 -2.23 0.75
C LEU A 83 5.48 -1.48 0.69
N HIS A 84 5.75 -0.62 1.67
CA HIS A 84 7.04 0.06 1.77
C HIS A 84 8.20 -0.92 1.98
N GLN A 85 8.02 -1.97 2.79
CA GLN A 85 9.03 -3.01 2.98
C GLN A 85 9.31 -3.78 1.69
N ALA A 86 8.26 -4.19 0.97
CA ALA A 86 8.39 -4.86 -0.32
C ALA A 86 9.17 -3.99 -1.32
N ILE A 87 8.73 -2.75 -1.53
CA ILE A 87 9.40 -1.80 -2.45
C ILE A 87 10.89 -1.61 -2.09
N ASN A 88 11.21 -1.46 -0.80
CA ASN A 88 12.61 -1.31 -0.37
C ASN A 88 13.46 -2.55 -0.63
N TRP A 89 12.87 -3.74 -0.53
CA TRP A 89 13.56 -4.98 -0.84
C TRP A 89 13.86 -5.08 -2.34
N PHE A 90 12.88 -4.83 -3.20
CA PHE A 90 13.07 -4.83 -4.66
C PHE A 90 14.05 -3.74 -5.12
N GLN A 91 14.04 -2.55 -4.49
CA GLN A 91 15.05 -1.51 -4.73
C GLN A 91 16.47 -1.96 -4.41
N GLN A 92 16.64 -2.75 -3.35
CA GLN A 92 17.95 -3.28 -2.98
C GLN A 92 18.38 -4.41 -3.91
N GLU A 93 17.46 -5.27 -4.34
CA GLU A 93 17.77 -6.36 -5.27
C GLU A 93 18.19 -5.85 -6.65
N GLN A 94 17.62 -4.74 -7.11
CA GLN A 94 18.01 -4.11 -8.38
C GLN A 94 19.33 -3.34 -8.32
N ARG A 95 19.98 -3.20 -7.15
CA ARG A 95 21.29 -2.57 -7.07
C ARG A 95 22.37 -3.52 -7.61
N PRO A 96 23.17 -3.10 -8.62
CA PRO A 96 24.33 -3.88 -9.03
C PRO A 96 25.27 -4.03 -7.83
N ARG A 97 25.69 -5.27 -7.54
CA ARG A 97 26.77 -5.51 -6.57
C ARG A 97 28.05 -4.82 -7.09
N PRO A 98 28.83 -4.17 -6.20
CA PRO A 98 30.08 -3.53 -6.57
C PRO A 98 31.11 -4.54 -7.10
#